data_AF-A0A2U9NLS9-F1
#
_entry.id   AF-A0A2U9NLS9-F1
#
_cell.length_a   1.000
_cell.length_b   1.000
_cell.length_c   1.000
_cell.angle_alpha   90.00
_cell.angle_beta   90.00
_cell.angle_gamma   90.00
#
_symmetry.space_group_name_H-M   'P 1'
#
loop_
_entity.id
_entity.type
_entity.pdbx_description
1 polymer ?
#
loop_
_entity_poly.entity_id
_entity_poly.type
_entity_poly.pdbx_seq_one_letter_code
_entity_poly.pdbx_strand_id
1 'polypeptide(L)'
;MVAVVATNLDDRLLSSIDSFLTGMGSANIQQAHSEWHNLDKEIVDSQAAGTLDSDTSSLALGVSLWMEKLCDTFLNLEIKSEGHATDLLHDLSLLTPSRSPSPFRVIRFPSPSFQI
;
A
#
# COMPACT_ATOMS: atom_id res chain seq x y z
N MET A 1 23.81 3.10 38.15
CA MET A 1 23.61 1.86 37.39
C MET A 1 22.22 1.93 36.78
N VAL A 2 22.08 2.66 35.66
CA VAL A 2 20.81 2.88 34.92
C VAL A 2 21.20 2.98 33.45
N ALA A 3 21.26 1.84 32.75
CA ALA A 3 21.62 1.77 31.33
C ALA A 3 20.94 0.62 30.58
N VAL A 4 20.06 -0.15 31.24
CA VAL A 4 19.47 -1.37 30.67
C VAL A 4 18.16 -1.11 29.92
N VAL A 5 17.51 0.04 30.16
CA VAL A 5 16.20 0.37 29.55
C VAL A 5 16.34 1.07 28.19
N ALA A 6 17.31 1.98 28.05
CA ALA A 6 17.51 2.76 26.82
C ALA A 6 17.81 1.87 25.60
N THR A 7 18.69 0.88 25.76
CA THR A 7 19.05 -0.06 24.68
C THR A 7 17.87 -0.89 24.18
N ASN A 8 16.87 -1.13 25.04
CA ASN A 8 15.69 -1.90 24.63
C ASN A 8 14.70 -1.07 23.79
N LEU A 9 14.53 0.22 24.12
CA LEU A 9 13.63 1.10 23.37
C LEU A 9 14.17 1.42 21.99
N ASP A 10 15.47 1.68 21.86
CA ASP A 10 16.11 1.97 20.58
C ASP A 10 15.99 0.81 19.60
N ASP A 11 16.29 -0.41 20.06
CA ASP A 11 16.17 -1.62 19.24
C ASP A 11 14.71 -1.86 18.80
N ARG A 12 13.74 -1.59 19.68
CA ARG A 12 12.32 -1.74 19.34
C ARG A 12 11.82 -0.65 18.41
N LEU A 13 12.30 0.59 18.53
CA LEU A 13 12.03 1.68 17.60
C LEU A 13 12.50 1.31 16.19
N LEU A 14 13.71 0.77 16.07
CA LEU A 14 14.22 0.31 14.78
C LEU A 14 13.47 -0.92 14.27
N SER A 15 13.22 -1.92 15.11
CA SER A 15 12.47 -3.13 14.73
C SER A 15 11.01 -2.82 14.31
N SER A 16 10.41 -1.76 14.85
CA SER A 16 9.07 -1.30 14.44
C SER A 16 8.98 -0.93 12.96
N ILE A 17 10.11 -0.56 12.35
CA ILE A 17 10.23 -0.35 10.91
C ILE A 17 10.05 -1.66 10.15
N ASP A 18 10.79 -2.68 10.55
CA ASP A 18 10.74 -4.00 9.91
C ASP A 18 9.35 -4.65 10.09
N SER A 19 8.76 -4.51 11.28
CA SER A 19 7.38 -4.93 11.57
C SER A 19 6.38 -4.25 10.65
N PHE A 20 6.51 -2.95 10.40
CA PHE A 20 5.64 -2.21 9.50
C PHE A 20 5.78 -2.69 8.05
N LEU A 21 7.01 -2.82 7.53
CA LEU A 21 7.28 -3.29 6.18
C LEU A 21 6.77 -4.73 5.97
N THR A 22 6.97 -5.60 6.96
CA THR A 22 6.46 -6.97 6.96
C THR A 22 4.93 -7.01 7.03
N GLY A 23 4.33 -6.12 7.84
CA GLY A 23 2.89 -5.96 7.98
C GLY A 23 2.22 -5.54 6.66
N MET A 24 2.86 -4.66 5.90
CA MET A 24 2.39 -4.27 4.56
C MET A 24 2.40 -5.45 3.60
N GLY A 25 3.48 -6.24 3.57
CA GLY A 25 3.57 -7.42 2.68
C GLY A 25 2.61 -8.55 3.02
N SER A 26 2.23 -8.68 4.30
CA SER A 26 1.32 -9.71 4.79
C SER A 26 -0.13 -9.26 4.93
N ALA A 27 -0.45 -8.01 4.57
CA ALA A 27 -1.74 -7.36 4.78
C ALA A 27 -2.23 -7.35 6.26
N ASN A 28 -1.31 -7.53 7.22
CA ASN A 28 -1.60 -7.49 8.66
C ASN A 28 -0.99 -6.24 9.30
N ILE A 29 -1.49 -5.06 8.90
CA ILE A 29 -1.00 -3.77 9.41
C ILE A 29 -1.44 -3.51 10.86
N GLN A 30 -2.46 -4.23 11.34
CA GLN A 30 -3.02 -4.07 12.69
C GLN A 30 -2.02 -4.43 13.79
N GLN A 31 -1.19 -5.45 13.53
CA GLN A 31 -0.12 -5.81 14.44
C GLN A 31 0.93 -4.70 14.54
N ALA A 32 1.44 -4.21 13.41
CA ALA A 32 2.40 -3.12 13.37
C ALA A 32 1.86 -1.85 14.04
N HIS A 33 0.59 -1.51 13.80
CA HIS A 33 -0.09 -0.39 14.44
C HIS A 33 -0.15 -0.55 15.97
N SER A 34 -0.47 -1.74 16.47
CA SER A 34 -0.53 -2.02 17.91
C SER A 34 0.85 -1.92 18.57
N GLU A 35 1.90 -2.42 17.90
CA GLU A 35 3.29 -2.31 18.36
C GLU A 35 3.73 -0.84 18.45
N TRP A 36 3.40 -0.05 17.42
CA TRP A 36 3.67 1.39 17.39
C TRP A 36 2.94 2.16 18.49
N HIS A 37 1.67 1.85 18.73
CA HIS A 37 0.90 2.51 19.80
C HIS A 37 1.50 2.22 21.19
N ASN A 38 1.95 0.99 21.43
CA ASN A 38 2.62 0.64 22.68
C ASN A 38 3.96 1.38 22.83
N LEU A 39 4.74 1.49 21.76
CA LEU A 39 6.01 2.24 21.77
C LEU A 39 5.81 3.72 22.05
N ASP A 40 4.83 4.35 21.39
CA ASP A 40 4.49 5.76 21.63
C ASP A 40 4.17 6.01 23.11
N LYS A 41 3.30 5.16 23.68
CA LYS A 41 2.97 5.24 25.11
C LYS A 41 4.20 5.09 26.01
N GLU A 42 5.05 4.10 25.74
CA GLU A 42 6.26 3.87 26.55
C GLU A 42 7.24 5.05 26.48
N ILE A 43 7.36 5.69 25.31
CA ILE A 43 8.19 6.88 25.12
C ILE A 43 7.62 8.06 25.89
N VAL A 44 6.31 8.32 25.78
CA VAL A 44 5.62 9.40 26.51
C VAL A 44 5.73 9.19 28.02
N ASP A 45 5.49 7.96 28.50
CA ASP A 45 5.59 7.62 29.93
C ASP A 45 7.04 7.79 30.43
N SER A 46 8.03 7.38 29.64
CA SER A 46 9.46 7.54 29.97
C SER A 46 9.90 9.01 29.96
N GLN A 47 9.35 9.81 29.05
CA GLN A 47 9.62 11.24 28.99
C GLN A 47 9.01 11.96 30.19
N ALA A 48 7.77 11.63 30.55
CA ALA A 48 7.09 12.18 31.73
C ALA A 48 7.80 11.79 33.05
N ALA A 49 8.38 10.59 33.10
CA ALA A 49 9.19 10.14 34.24
C ALA A 49 10.60 10.76 34.28
N GLY A 50 11.03 11.48 33.24
CA GLY A 50 12.39 12.00 33.12
C GLY A 50 13.46 10.90 32.97
N THR A 51 13.06 9.71 32.53
CA THR A 51 13.96 8.56 32.33
C THR A 51 14.30 8.31 30.87
N LEU A 52 13.70 9.07 29.94
CA LEU A 52 14.00 8.97 28.52
C LEU A 52 15.35 9.61 28.20
N ASP A 53 16.23 8.85 27.57
CA ASP A 53 17.52 9.34 27.11
C ASP A 53 17.37 10.29 25.91
N SER A 54 18.27 11.26 25.80
CA SER A 54 18.23 12.25 24.71
C SER A 54 18.44 11.61 23.34
N ASP A 55 19.30 10.60 23.24
CA ASP A 55 19.56 9.92 21.97
C ASP A 55 18.35 9.08 21.56
N THR A 56 17.73 8.36 22.51
CA THR A 56 16.46 7.64 22.30
C THR A 56 15.34 8.59 21.86
N SER A 57 15.24 9.78 22.47
CA SER A 57 14.23 10.78 22.08
C SER A 57 14.45 11.28 20.65
N SER A 58 15.71 11.56 20.29
CA SER A 58 16.09 11.95 18.92
C SER A 58 15.78 10.85 17.91
N LEU A 59 16.08 9.59 18.27
CA LEU A 59 15.77 8.42 17.45
C LEU A 59 14.27 8.28 17.25
N ALA A 60 13.47 8.35 18.33
CA ALA A 60 12.01 8.27 18.26
C ALA A 60 11.43 9.29 17.27
N LEU A 61 11.85 10.55 17.36
CA LEU A 61 11.43 11.60 16.42
C LEU A 61 11.86 11.28 14.98
N GLY A 62 13.09 10.77 14.79
CA GLY A 62 13.61 10.37 13.48
C GLY A 62 12.79 9.24 12.85
N VAL A 63 12.49 8.19 13.62
CA VAL A 63 11.67 7.06 13.17
C VAL A 63 10.24 7.51 12.85
N SER A 64 9.63 8.35 13.69
CA SER A 64 8.30 8.92 13.43
C SER A 64 8.25 9.70 12.10
N LEU A 65 9.22 10.59 11.86
CA LEU A 65 9.31 11.36 10.62
C LEU A 65 9.52 10.46 9.40
N TRP A 66 10.29 9.39 9.56
CA TRP A 66 10.53 8.45 8.48
C TRP A 66 9.27 7.63 8.16
N MET A 67 8.52 7.21 9.18
CA MET A 67 7.24 6.53 8.98
C MET A 67 6.18 7.39 8.30
N GLU A 68 6.08 8.66 8.69
CA GLU A 68 5.21 9.61 8.01
C GLU A 68 5.51 9.66 6.51
N LYS A 69 6.79 9.82 6.14
CA LYS A 69 7.22 9.85 4.74
C LYS A 69 6.96 8.54 4.00
N LEU A 70 7.11 7.39 4.66
CA LEU A 70 6.76 6.11 4.05
C LEU A 70 5.27 6.03 3.76
N CYS A 71 4.43 6.31 4.74
CA CYS A 71 2.98 6.32 4.59
C CYS A 71 2.56 7.27 3.45
N ASP A 72 3.06 8.50 3.43
CA ASP A 72 2.82 9.45 2.34
C ASP A 72 3.26 8.91 0.98
N THR A 73 4.42 8.25 0.92
CA THR A 73 4.91 7.66 -0.33
C THR A 73 3.99 6.55 -0.82
N PHE A 74 3.54 5.65 0.07
CA PHE A 74 2.64 4.56 -0.30
C PHE A 74 1.26 5.06 -0.70
N LEU A 75 0.69 6.03 0.02
CA LEU A 75 -0.58 6.67 -0.36
C LEU A 75 -0.47 7.37 -1.73
N ASN A 76 0.63 8.06 -1.99
CA ASN A 76 0.86 8.69 -3.29
C ASN A 76 1.05 7.65 -4.42
N LEU A 77 1.63 6.49 -4.12
CA LEU A 77 1.74 5.39 -5.09
C LEU A 77 0.37 4.76 -5.39
N GLU A 78 -0.46 4.56 -4.38
CA GLU A 78 -1.82 4.06 -4.52
C GLU A 78 -2.64 4.97 -5.46
N ILE A 79 -2.69 6.27 -5.18
CA ILE A 79 -3.40 7.27 -6.00
C ILE A 79 -2.92 7.24 -7.46
N LYS A 80 -1.60 7.17 -7.69
CA LYS A 80 -1.03 7.10 -9.05
C LYS A 80 -1.41 5.80 -9.75
N SER A 81 -1.43 4.68 -9.03
CA SER A 81 -1.79 3.38 -9.59
C SER A 81 -3.25 3.32 -10.01
N GLU A 82 -4.16 3.91 -9.23
CA GLU A 82 -5.58 4.04 -9.57
C GLU A 82 -5.81 4.93 -10.80
N GLY A 83 -5.05 6.03 -10.90
CA GLY A 83 -5.06 6.90 -12.07
C GLY A 83 -4.69 6.13 -13.35
N HIS A 84 -3.56 5.42 -13.33
CA HIS A 84 -3.14 4.60 -14.47
C HIS A 84 -4.12 3.47 -14.79
N ALA A 85 -4.75 2.85 -13.79
CA ALA A 85 -5.76 1.81 -14.02
C ALA A 85 -7.00 2.39 -14.72
N THR A 86 -7.41 3.60 -14.33
CA THR A 86 -8.55 4.30 -14.95
C THR A 86 -8.23 4.70 -16.39
N ASP A 87 -7.03 5.21 -16.65
CA ASP A 87 -6.56 5.55 -18.00
C ASP A 87 -6.51 4.32 -18.90
N LEU A 88 -6.00 3.19 -18.39
CA LEU A 88 -5.96 1.93 -19.12
C LEU A 88 -7.37 1.42 -19.46
N LEU A 89 -8.33 1.50 -18.53
CA LEU A 89 -9.72 1.12 -18.78
C LEU A 89 -10.37 2.00 -19.84
N HIS A 90 -10.09 3.31 -19.80
CA HIS A 90 -10.56 4.24 -20.82
C HIS A 90 -9.98 3.90 -22.20
N ASP A 91 -8.68 3.66 -22.30
CA ASP A 91 -8.02 3.30 -23.57
C ASP A 91 -8.54 1.96 -24.13
N LEU A 92 -8.74 0.97 -23.27
CA LEU A 92 -9.35 -0.30 -23.68
C LEU A 92 -10.80 -0.12 -24.16
N SER A 93 -11.56 0.81 -23.57
CA SER A 93 -12.92 1.12 -24.03
C SER A 93 -12.92 1.77 -25.42
N LEU A 94 -11.93 2.61 -25.72
CA LEU A 94 -11.75 3.21 -27.06
C LEU A 94 -11.31 2.19 -28.11
N LEU A 95 -10.58 1.15 -27.68
CA LEU A 95 -10.14 0.04 -28.53
C LEU A 95 -11.23 -1.02 -28.75
N THR A 96 -12.39 -0.96 -28.07
CA THR A 96 -13.52 -1.80 -28.46
C THR A 96 -14.00 -1.36 -29.84
N PRO A 97 -13.81 -2.19 -30.89
CA PRO A 97 -14.20 -1.78 -32.23
C PRO A 97 -15.70 -1.57 -32.21
N SER A 98 -16.12 -0.35 -32.58
CA SER A 98 -17.47 -0.04 -33.04
C SER A 98 -18.02 -1.27 -33.73
N ARG A 99 -19.03 -1.90 -33.13
CA ARG A 99 -19.77 -3.04 -33.68
C ARG A 99 -19.89 -2.82 -35.18
N SER A 100 -19.10 -3.56 -35.95
CA SER A 100 -19.24 -3.59 -37.39
C SER A 100 -20.70 -3.93 -37.65
N PRO A 101 -21.50 -3.05 -38.29
CA PRO A 101 -22.89 -3.37 -38.57
C PRO A 101 -22.84 -4.59 -39.46
N SER A 102 -23.20 -5.75 -38.90
CA SER A 102 -23.20 -7.00 -39.65
C SER A 102 -24.00 -6.77 -40.93
N PRO A 103 -23.41 -6.92 -42.13
CA PRO A 103 -24.20 -6.92 -43.33
C PRO A 103 -24.92 -8.26 -43.36
N PHE A 104 -26.15 -8.28 -42.85
CA PHE A 104 -27.14 -9.30 -43.17
C PHE A 104 -27.36 -9.28 -44.68
N ARG A 105 -26.47 -9.93 -45.45
CA ARG A 105 -26.75 -10.33 -46.82
C ARG A 105 -27.35 -11.73 -46.77
N VAL A 106 -28.67 -11.74 -46.94
CA VAL A 106 -29.48 -12.89 -47.35
C VAL A 106 -28.81 -13.54 -48.55
N ILE A 107 -28.20 -14.71 -48.35
CA ILE A 107 -27.79 -15.59 -49.44
C ILE A 107 -29.02 -16.41 -49.81
N ARG A 108 -29.74 -15.97 -50.85
CA ARG A 108 -30.71 -16.82 -51.55
C ARG A 108 -29.89 -17.87 -52.32
N PHE A 109 -29.84 -19.09 -51.80
CA PHE A 109 -29.37 -20.24 -52.56
C PHE A 109 -30.38 -20.55 -53.69
N PRO A 110 -29.97 -20.56 -54.97
CA PRO A 110 -30.80 -21.13 -56.02
C PRO A 110 -30.66 -22.66 -56.00
N SER A 111 -31.80 -23.35 -55.86
CA SER A 111 -31.88 -24.81 -55.98
C SER A 111 -31.45 -25.28 -57.38
N PRO A 112 -30.67 -26.37 -57.51
CA PRO A 112 -30.47 -27.02 -58.79
C PRO A 112 -31.67 -27.92 -59.12
N SER A 113 -32.37 -27.57 -60.18
CA SER A 113 -33.36 -28.44 -60.81
C SER A 113 -32.64 -29.59 -61.52
N PHE A 114 -32.83 -30.82 -61.04
CA PHE A 114 -32.55 -32.01 -61.82
C PHE A 114 -33.73 -32.25 -62.78
N GLN A 115 -33.47 -32.21 -64.09
CA GLN A 115 -34.33 -32.81 -65.09
C GLN A 115 -33.53 -33.83 -65.89
N ILE A 116 -34.21 -34.94 -66.11
CA ILE A 116 -33.80 -36.23 -66.68
C ILE A 116 -33.69 -36.11 -68.20
#